data_AF-A0A6C9QIK0-F1
#
_entry.id   AF-A0A6C9QIK0-F1
#
_cell.length_a   1.000
_cell.length_b   1.000
_cell.length_c   1.000
_cell.angle_alpha   90.00
_cell.angle_beta   90.00
_cell.angle_gamma   90.00
#
_symmetry.space_group_name_H-M   'P 1'
#
loop_
_entity.id
_entity.type
_entity.pdbx_description
1 polymer ?
#
loop_
_entity_poly.entity_id
_entity_poly.type
_entity_poly.pdbx_seq_one_letter_code
_entity_poly.pdbx_strand_id
1 'polypeptide(L)'
;MTHVLRARRLLTEEGWLDDHQLRIADGVIAAIEPIPVGVTERDAELLCPAYIDTHVHGGAGVDVMDDAPDVLDKLAMHKAREGVGSWLPTTVTAPLNTIHAALKRIAQRCQRGGPGAQVLGSYLEGPYFTPQNKGAHPPELFRELEIAELDQLIAVSQHTLRVVALAPEKEGALQAIRHLKQQNVRVMLGHSAATWQQTRAAFDAGADGLVHCYNGMTG
;
A
#
# COMPACT_ATOMS: atom_id res chain seq x y z
N MET A 1 18.74 6.10 21.59
CA MET A 1 19.24 4.83 22.20
C MET A 1 19.87 3.99 21.10
N THR A 2 20.93 3.24 21.42
CA THR A 2 21.62 2.40 20.44
C THR A 2 21.28 0.94 20.67
N HIS A 3 20.89 0.23 19.62
CA HIS A 3 20.60 -1.20 19.62
C HIS A 3 21.52 -1.91 18.62
N VAL A 4 21.87 -3.16 18.91
CA VAL A 4 22.63 -4.02 18.00
C VAL A 4 21.84 -5.29 17.77
N LEU A 5 21.67 -5.68 16.50
CA LEU A 5 21.09 -6.96 16.10
C LEU A 5 22.14 -7.76 15.33
N ARG A 6 22.44 -8.98 15.75
CA ARG A 6 23.43 -9.87 15.18
C ARG A 6 22.73 -10.97 14.41
N ALA A 7 23.06 -11.13 13.13
CA ALA A 7 22.45 -12.12 12.28
C ALA A 7 23.49 -13.09 11.74
N ARG A 8 23.13 -14.38 11.66
CA ARG A 8 23.95 -15.36 10.96
C ARG A 8 23.96 -15.06 9.45
N ARG A 9 22.80 -14.70 8.87
CA ARG A 9 22.72 -14.15 7.51
C ARG A 9 21.87 -12.89 7.49
N LEU A 10 22.40 -11.85 6.85
CA LEU A 10 21.78 -10.54 6.72
C LEU A 10 21.59 -10.22 5.24
N LEU A 11 20.36 -9.92 4.83
CA LEU A 11 20.05 -9.51 3.46
C LEU A 11 20.19 -7.99 3.32
N THR A 12 21.02 -7.56 2.37
CA THR A 12 21.18 -6.16 1.95
C THR A 12 20.75 -5.99 0.49
N GLU A 13 20.82 -4.77 -0.03
CA GLU A 13 20.62 -4.52 -1.46
C GLU A 13 21.68 -5.19 -2.34
N GLU A 14 22.90 -5.38 -1.82
CA GLU A 14 24.02 -6.01 -2.55
C GLU A 14 24.00 -7.55 -2.43
N GLY A 15 23.10 -8.10 -1.61
CA GLY A 15 22.94 -9.54 -1.39
C GLY A 15 23.17 -9.95 0.06
N TRP A 16 23.51 -11.23 0.24
CA TRP A 16 23.64 -11.85 1.55
C TRP A 16 25.03 -11.63 2.16
N LEU A 17 25.05 -11.20 3.41
CA LEU A 17 26.22 -11.13 4.25
C LEU A 17 26.12 -12.18 5.37
N ASP A 18 27.19 -12.94 5.60
CA ASP A 18 27.26 -13.91 6.69
C ASP A 18 27.93 -13.29 7.92
N ASP A 19 27.41 -13.57 9.11
CA ASP A 19 27.92 -13.12 10.41
C ASP A 19 28.12 -11.59 10.50
N HIS A 20 27.06 -10.83 10.23
CA HIS A 20 27.03 -9.37 10.32
C HIS A 20 26.04 -8.87 11.37
N GLN A 21 26.28 -7.66 11.87
CA GLN A 21 25.42 -6.96 12.81
C GLN A 21 24.92 -5.62 12.26
N LEU A 22 23.67 -5.27 12.61
CA LEU A 22 23.11 -3.94 12.43
C LEU A 22 23.30 -3.13 13.71
N ARG A 23 23.90 -1.95 13.60
CA ARG A 23 23.83 -0.93 14.65
C ARG A 23 22.72 0.04 14.33
N ILE A 24 21.72 0.13 15.20
CA ILE A 24 20.56 1.01 15.07
C ILE A 24 20.71 2.13 16.09
N ALA A 25 20.73 3.38 15.64
CA ALA A 25 20.76 4.55 16.49
C ALA A 25 19.55 5.43 16.19
N ASP A 26 18.77 5.75 17.22
CA ASP A 26 17.60 6.63 17.14
C ASP A 26 16.60 6.24 16.02
N GLY A 27 16.39 4.92 15.89
CA GLY A 27 15.44 4.34 14.93
C GLY A 27 15.98 4.18 13.50
N VAL A 28 17.25 4.54 13.26
CA VAL A 28 17.89 4.46 11.94
C VAL A 28 19.03 3.45 11.96
N ILE A 29 19.19 2.69 10.88
CA ILE A 29 20.37 1.83 10.69
C ILE A 29 21.59 2.75 10.49
N ALA A 30 22.47 2.77 11.48
CA ALA A 30 23.67 3.61 11.50
C ALA A 30 24.90 2.90 10.90
N ALA A 31 24.94 1.57 10.96
CA ALA A 31 25.99 0.76 10.34
C ALA A 31 25.54 -0.69 10.14
N ILE A 32 26.12 -1.31 9.11
CA ILE A 32 26.14 -2.76 8.89
C ILE A 32 27.60 -3.18 8.89
N GLU A 33 28.00 -4.05 9.82
CA GLU A 33 29.41 -4.39 10.04
C GLU A 33 29.56 -5.88 10.40
N PRO A 34 30.72 -6.50 10.12
CA PRO A 34 30.97 -7.87 10.58
C PRO A 34 30.84 -7.99 12.10
N ILE A 35 30.35 -9.13 12.57
CA ILE A 35 30.32 -9.43 14.01
C ILE A 35 31.76 -9.52 14.52
N PRO A 36 32.13 -8.81 15.62
CA PRO A 36 33.48 -8.85 16.15
C PRO A 36 33.94 -10.26 16.54
N VAL A 37 35.22 -10.55 16.33
CA VAL A 37 35.84 -11.82 16.72
C VAL A 37 35.61 -12.09 18.21
N GLY A 38 35.21 -13.31 18.54
CA GLY A 38 34.91 -13.74 19.92
C GLY A 38 33.45 -13.57 20.33
N VAL A 39 32.60 -12.93 19.51
CA VAL A 39 31.16 -12.83 19.75
C VAL A 39 30.43 -14.01 19.11
N THR A 40 29.91 -14.90 19.95
CA THR A 40 29.20 -16.12 19.51
C THR A 40 27.68 -15.96 19.43
N GLU A 41 27.13 -14.91 20.04
CA GLU A 41 25.69 -14.67 20.08
C GLU A 41 25.14 -14.29 18.69
N ARG A 42 23.95 -14.80 18.37
CA ARG A 42 23.16 -14.46 17.18
C ARG A 42 21.72 -14.21 17.62
N ASP A 43 21.22 -13.00 17.35
CA ASP A 43 19.85 -12.59 17.65
C ASP A 43 18.85 -13.17 16.63
N ALA A 44 19.33 -13.45 15.40
CA ALA A 44 18.53 -14.04 14.33
C ALA A 44 19.37 -14.96 13.43
N GLU A 45 18.75 -16.02 12.93
CA GLU A 45 19.33 -16.86 11.87
C GLU A 45 19.33 -16.11 10.53
N LEU A 46 18.20 -15.49 10.19
CA LEU A 46 18.02 -14.67 9.00
C LEU A 46 17.48 -13.30 9.41
N LEU A 47 18.14 -12.24 8.94
CA LEU A 47 17.67 -10.87 9.11
C LEU A 47 17.47 -10.23 7.75
N CYS A 48 16.23 -9.87 7.45
CA CYS A 48 15.83 -9.24 6.19
C CYS A 48 15.21 -7.86 6.45
N PRO A 49 15.21 -6.96 5.45
CA PRO A 49 14.35 -5.80 5.48
C PRO A 49 12.90 -6.24 5.70
N ALA A 50 12.18 -5.52 6.55
CA ALA A 50 10.76 -5.78 6.77
C ALA A 50 9.98 -5.55 5.47
N TYR A 51 8.92 -6.34 5.26
CA TYR A 51 8.11 -6.22 4.05
C TYR A 51 7.34 -4.89 4.00
N ILE A 52 7.04 -4.46 2.78
CA ILE A 52 6.10 -3.36 2.51
C ILE A 52 4.87 -3.94 1.84
N ASP A 53 3.75 -4.00 2.55
CA ASP A 53 2.49 -4.53 2.04
C ASP A 53 1.67 -3.39 1.40
N THR A 54 1.70 -3.31 0.08
CA THR A 54 1.10 -2.18 -0.66
C THR A 54 -0.38 -2.34 -0.94
N HIS A 55 -0.99 -3.50 -0.66
CA HIS A 55 -2.40 -3.74 -0.97
C HIS A 55 -3.03 -4.74 0.00
N VAL A 56 -3.77 -4.25 0.99
CA VAL A 56 -4.48 -5.08 1.95
C VAL A 56 -5.74 -4.41 2.51
N HIS A 57 -6.85 -5.13 2.49
CA HIS A 57 -8.13 -4.68 3.04
C HIS A 57 -8.32 -4.95 4.53
N GLY A 58 -7.77 -6.04 5.06
CA GLY A 58 -8.07 -6.46 6.43
C GLY A 58 -7.18 -7.57 6.93
N GLY A 59 -7.53 -8.10 8.10
CA GLY A 59 -6.78 -9.14 8.82
C GLY A 59 -7.17 -9.19 10.29
N ALA A 60 -6.80 -10.26 11.00
CA ALA A 60 -7.14 -10.47 12.42
C ALA A 60 -8.65 -10.26 12.75
N GLY A 61 -9.54 -10.58 11.81
CA GLY A 61 -11.00 -10.48 11.96
C GLY A 61 -11.57 -9.06 11.88
N VAL A 62 -10.83 -8.08 11.33
CA VAL A 62 -11.31 -6.72 11.07
C VAL A 62 -10.91 -6.26 9.66
N ASP A 63 -11.62 -5.26 9.13
CA ASP A 63 -11.42 -4.67 7.80
C ASP A 63 -11.13 -3.16 7.91
N VAL A 64 -10.30 -2.60 7.04
CA VAL A 64 -9.96 -1.17 6.97
C VAL A 64 -11.21 -0.27 6.86
N MET A 65 -12.28 -0.79 6.27
CA MET A 65 -13.56 -0.11 6.14
C MET A 65 -14.35 -0.03 7.46
N ASP A 66 -14.07 -0.90 8.45
CA ASP A 66 -14.71 -0.87 9.76
C ASP A 66 -14.45 0.46 10.48
N ASP A 67 -15.49 1.02 11.11
CA ASP A 67 -15.44 2.36 11.74
C ASP A 67 -15.00 2.33 13.21
N ALA A 68 -14.62 1.16 13.74
CA ALA A 68 -14.14 1.07 15.11
C ALA A 68 -12.75 1.74 15.27
N PRO A 69 -12.52 2.48 16.37
CA PRO A 69 -11.36 3.39 16.50
C PRO A 69 -10.00 2.69 16.57
N ASP A 70 -9.96 1.42 16.97
CA ASP A 70 -8.75 0.62 17.15
C ASP A 70 -8.39 -0.27 15.95
N VAL A 71 -9.22 -0.28 14.89
CA VAL A 71 -9.07 -1.20 13.76
C VAL A 71 -7.72 -1.06 13.08
N LEU A 72 -7.29 0.16 12.76
CA LEU A 72 -6.01 0.38 12.08
C LEU A 72 -4.80 0.00 12.97
N ASP A 73 -4.91 0.17 14.29
CA ASP A 73 -3.84 -0.22 15.22
C ASP A 73 -3.78 -1.75 15.39
N LYS A 74 -4.94 -2.41 15.44
CA LYS A 74 -5.03 -3.86 15.44
C LYS A 74 -4.44 -4.46 14.16
N LEU A 75 -4.77 -3.91 13.00
CA LEU A 75 -4.22 -4.31 11.71
C LEU A 75 -2.71 -4.07 11.63
N ALA A 76 -2.23 -2.89 12.02
CA ALA A 76 -0.80 -2.57 12.02
C ALA A 76 0.01 -3.54 12.90
N MET A 77 -0.51 -3.89 14.09
CA MET A 77 0.11 -4.89 14.97
C MET A 77 0.06 -6.30 14.40
N HIS A 78 -1.04 -6.68 13.75
CA HIS A 78 -1.14 -7.97 13.06
C HIS A 78 -0.12 -8.08 11.93
N LYS A 79 -0.01 -7.05 11.09
CA LYS A 79 0.96 -6.97 9.99
C LYS A 79 2.41 -7.04 10.47
N ALA A 80 2.74 -6.34 11.56
CA ALA A 80 4.07 -6.43 12.16
C ALA A 80 4.44 -7.85 12.59
N ARG A 81 3.48 -8.64 13.10
CA ARG A 81 3.70 -10.05 13.46
C ARG A 81 3.97 -10.95 12.24
N GLU A 82 3.59 -10.53 11.05
CA GLU A 82 3.83 -11.22 9.77
C GLU A 82 5.12 -10.76 9.09
N GLY A 83 5.92 -9.89 9.74
CA GLY A 83 7.16 -9.35 9.19
C GLY A 83 6.98 -8.12 8.31
N VAL A 84 5.78 -7.52 8.28
CA VAL A 84 5.51 -6.28 7.54
C VAL A 84 5.90 -5.08 8.40
N GLY A 85 6.82 -4.25 7.91
CA GLY A 85 7.27 -3.04 8.59
C GLY A 85 6.46 -1.81 8.20
N SER A 86 5.91 -1.80 6.99
CA SER A 86 5.10 -0.70 6.48
C SER A 86 4.03 -1.19 5.52
N TRP A 87 2.93 -0.45 5.41
CA TRP A 87 1.80 -0.89 4.59
C TRP A 87 0.90 0.25 4.13
N LEU A 88 0.06 -0.05 3.15
CA LEU A 88 -1.03 0.80 2.67
C LEU A 88 -2.38 0.12 2.99
N PRO A 89 -3.12 0.62 4.00
CA PRO A 89 -4.51 0.23 4.20
C PRO A 89 -5.33 0.52 2.93
N THR A 90 -6.01 -0.51 2.43
CA THR A 90 -6.74 -0.47 1.17
C THR A 90 -8.24 -0.41 1.39
N THR A 91 -8.88 0.64 0.90
CA THR A 91 -10.35 0.68 0.84
C THR A 91 -10.86 -0.23 -0.26
N VAL A 92 -12.11 -0.65 -0.17
CA VAL A 92 -12.84 -1.34 -1.25
C VAL A 92 -13.96 -0.45 -1.79
N THR A 93 -14.50 -0.76 -2.98
CA THR A 93 -15.72 -0.11 -3.50
C THR A 93 -16.83 -0.15 -2.45
N ALA A 94 -17.27 1.03 -2.03
CA ALA A 94 -18.31 1.26 -1.04
C ALA A 94 -19.01 2.60 -1.33
N PRO A 95 -20.10 2.95 -0.62
CA PRO A 95 -20.67 4.28 -0.72
C PRO A 95 -19.62 5.36 -0.45
N LEU A 96 -19.65 6.46 -1.22
CA LEU A 96 -18.58 7.47 -1.23
C LEU A 96 -18.34 8.09 0.16
N ASN A 97 -19.40 8.26 0.95
CA ASN A 97 -19.29 8.72 2.34
C ASN A 97 -18.50 7.74 3.23
N THR A 98 -18.65 6.43 3.03
CA THR A 98 -17.87 5.39 3.72
C THR A 98 -16.40 5.44 3.31
N ILE A 99 -16.11 5.61 2.01
CA ILE A 99 -14.74 5.79 1.50
C ILE A 99 -14.11 7.04 2.12
N HIS A 100 -14.84 8.18 2.12
CA HIS A 100 -14.35 9.42 2.73
C HIS A 100 -14.03 9.25 4.23
N ALA A 101 -14.86 8.52 4.97
CA ALA A 101 -14.61 8.23 6.37
C ALA A 101 -13.34 7.39 6.56
N ALA A 102 -13.18 6.31 5.78
CA ALA A 102 -11.99 5.46 5.81
C ALA A 102 -10.71 6.25 5.48
N LEU A 103 -10.72 7.05 4.41
CA LEU A 103 -9.58 7.89 4.01
C LEU A 103 -9.18 8.88 5.11
N LYS A 104 -10.15 9.51 5.78
CA LYS A 104 -9.88 10.41 6.92
C LYS A 104 -9.24 9.68 8.10
N ARG A 105 -9.74 8.49 8.45
CA ARG A 105 -9.17 7.67 9.55
C ARG A 105 -7.74 7.24 9.22
N ILE A 106 -7.50 6.79 7.98
CA ILE A 106 -6.16 6.40 7.52
C ILE A 106 -5.20 7.60 7.55
N ALA A 107 -5.63 8.77 7.07
CA ALA A 107 -4.82 9.99 7.08
C ALA A 107 -4.40 10.38 8.50
N GLN A 108 -5.35 10.40 9.45
CA GLN A 108 -5.07 10.68 10.86
C GLN A 108 -4.08 9.68 11.44
N ARG A 109 -4.24 8.38 11.14
CA ARG A 109 -3.32 7.33 11.62
C ARG A 109 -1.93 7.42 11.01
N CYS A 110 -1.85 7.78 9.72
CA CYS A 110 -0.60 8.00 8.99
C CYS A 110 0.21 9.14 9.61
N GLN A 111 -0.43 10.26 9.93
CA GLN A 111 0.22 11.45 10.48
C GLN A 111 0.57 11.31 11.97
N ARG A 112 -0.32 10.71 12.78
CA ARG A 112 -0.10 10.57 14.23
C ARG A 112 0.92 9.48 14.58
N GLY A 113 1.22 8.58 13.65
CA GLY A 113 1.95 7.34 13.94
C GLY A 113 1.15 6.40 14.84
N GLY A 114 1.81 5.41 15.42
CA GLY A 114 1.20 4.43 16.31
C GLY A 114 1.92 3.09 16.28
N PRO A 115 1.43 2.09 17.03
CA PRO A 115 2.10 0.81 17.18
C PRO A 115 2.05 -0.04 15.90
N GLY A 116 2.99 -0.99 15.79
CA GLY A 116 3.05 -1.96 14.69
C GLY A 116 3.59 -1.39 13.38
N ALA A 117 3.14 -1.97 12.26
CA ALA A 117 3.57 -1.59 10.92
C ALA A 117 3.16 -0.15 10.58
N GLN A 118 4.10 0.62 10.01
CA GLN A 118 3.89 2.01 9.64
C GLN A 118 2.87 2.13 8.50
N VAL A 119 1.86 2.97 8.68
CA VAL A 119 0.92 3.34 7.61
C VAL A 119 1.60 4.39 6.72
N LEU A 120 1.77 4.10 5.42
CA LEU A 120 2.44 4.99 4.45
C LEU A 120 1.49 5.96 3.74
N GLY A 121 0.20 5.80 3.98
CA GLY A 121 -0.89 6.49 3.30
C GLY A 121 -2.03 5.51 2.99
N SER A 122 -2.95 5.88 2.12
CA SER A 122 -4.07 5.02 1.71
C SER A 122 -3.94 4.51 0.29
N TYR A 123 -4.48 3.32 0.04
CA TYR A 123 -4.76 2.79 -1.28
C TYR A 123 -6.27 2.81 -1.51
N LEU A 124 -6.72 3.43 -2.60
CA LEU A 124 -8.12 3.45 -3.01
C LEU A 124 -8.37 2.38 -4.09
N GLU A 125 -8.90 1.20 -3.72
CA GLU A 125 -9.30 0.19 -4.70
C GLU A 125 -10.79 0.30 -5.05
N GLY A 126 -11.06 0.88 -6.22
CA GLY A 126 -12.40 1.28 -6.64
C GLY A 126 -12.75 2.69 -6.14
N PRO A 127 -13.92 3.26 -6.49
CA PRO A 127 -15.04 2.63 -7.18
C PRO A 127 -15.02 2.78 -8.71
N TYR A 128 -13.87 3.09 -9.32
CA TYR A 128 -13.72 3.44 -10.73
C TYR A 128 -13.46 2.22 -11.65
N PHE A 129 -14.32 1.20 -11.55
CA PHE A 129 -14.17 -0.05 -12.30
C PHE A 129 -15.30 -0.28 -13.31
N THR A 130 -15.18 -1.35 -14.10
CA THR A 130 -16.22 -1.80 -15.03
C THR A 130 -16.84 -3.14 -14.58
N PRO A 131 -18.14 -3.39 -14.85
CA PRO A 131 -18.83 -4.58 -14.34
C PRO A 131 -18.26 -5.93 -14.79
N GLN A 132 -17.62 -5.99 -15.95
CA GLN A 132 -17.21 -7.23 -16.61
C GLN A 132 -16.25 -8.07 -15.74
N ASN A 133 -15.25 -7.41 -15.14
CA ASN A 133 -14.25 -8.05 -14.28
C ASN A 133 -14.28 -7.53 -12.83
N LYS A 134 -15.50 -7.24 -12.34
CA LYS A 134 -15.74 -6.64 -11.03
C LYS A 134 -15.25 -7.44 -9.82
N GLY A 135 -15.10 -8.77 -9.96
CA GLY A 135 -14.81 -9.66 -8.84
C GLY A 135 -15.80 -9.47 -7.67
N ALA A 136 -15.25 -9.27 -6.47
CA ALA A 136 -16.01 -9.04 -5.24
C ALA A 136 -16.61 -7.63 -5.11
N HIS A 137 -16.30 -6.71 -6.02
CA HIS A 137 -16.82 -5.34 -5.93
C HIS A 137 -18.31 -5.28 -6.33
N PRO A 138 -19.13 -4.49 -5.60
CA PRO A 138 -20.53 -4.24 -5.92
C PRO A 138 -20.65 -3.25 -7.10
N PRO A 139 -21.07 -3.70 -8.29
CA PRO A 139 -21.08 -2.87 -9.50
C PRO A 139 -22.07 -1.71 -9.43
N GLU A 140 -23.12 -1.82 -8.62
CA GLU A 140 -24.09 -0.76 -8.35
C GLU A 140 -23.50 0.46 -7.65
N LEU A 141 -22.30 0.32 -7.06
CA LEU A 141 -21.56 1.39 -6.42
C LEU A 141 -20.44 1.94 -7.32
N PHE A 142 -20.28 1.42 -8.54
CA PHE A 142 -19.28 1.96 -9.48
C PHE A 142 -19.62 3.39 -9.87
N ARG A 143 -18.56 4.18 -10.03
CA ARG A 143 -18.65 5.61 -10.32
C ARG A 143 -17.91 5.94 -11.59
N GLU A 144 -18.35 7.01 -12.25
CA GLU A 144 -17.61 7.61 -13.36
C GLU A 144 -16.41 8.40 -12.83
N LEU A 145 -15.39 8.56 -13.69
CA LEU A 145 -14.18 9.28 -13.34
C LEU A 145 -14.39 10.78 -13.53
N GLU A 146 -14.55 11.50 -12.41
CA GLU A 146 -14.68 12.94 -12.37
C GLU A 146 -13.49 13.56 -11.64
N ILE A 147 -12.79 14.50 -12.29
CA ILE A 147 -11.60 15.15 -11.70
C ILE A 147 -11.92 15.81 -10.35
N ALA A 148 -13.08 16.47 -10.26
CA ALA A 148 -13.52 17.10 -9.02
C ALA A 148 -13.73 16.09 -7.88
N GLU A 149 -14.17 14.87 -8.17
CA GLU A 149 -14.32 13.81 -7.15
C GLU A 149 -12.96 13.27 -6.71
N LEU A 150 -12.03 13.07 -7.65
CA LEU A 150 -10.65 12.67 -7.34
C LEU A 150 -9.94 13.72 -6.46
N ASP A 151 -10.13 15.01 -6.76
CA ASP A 151 -9.62 16.11 -5.94
C ASP A 151 -10.21 16.11 -4.53
N GLN A 152 -11.51 15.83 -4.41
CA GLN A 152 -12.15 15.67 -3.10
C GLN A 152 -11.56 14.50 -2.32
N LEU A 153 -11.34 13.34 -2.96
CA LEU A 153 -10.73 12.16 -2.33
C LEU A 153 -9.30 12.45 -1.84
N ILE A 154 -8.50 13.15 -2.63
CA ILE A 154 -7.16 13.61 -2.25
C ILE A 154 -7.26 14.55 -1.04
N ALA A 155 -8.17 15.53 -1.08
CA ALA A 155 -8.34 16.51 -0.01
C ALA A 155 -8.81 15.85 1.30
N VAL A 156 -9.79 14.95 1.28
CA VAL A 156 -10.28 14.27 2.50
C VAL A 156 -9.24 13.31 3.07
N SER A 157 -8.38 12.75 2.22
CA SER A 157 -7.21 11.98 2.66
C SER A 157 -6.09 12.86 3.22
N GLN A 158 -6.25 14.19 3.27
CA GLN A 158 -5.21 15.12 3.69
C GLN A 158 -3.88 14.89 2.95
N HIS A 159 -3.97 14.61 1.64
CA HIS A 159 -2.83 14.28 0.77
C HIS A 159 -2.03 13.02 1.18
N THR A 160 -2.63 12.12 1.97
CA THR A 160 -2.05 10.79 2.26
C THR A 160 -2.53 9.71 1.30
N LEU A 161 -3.42 10.01 0.34
CA LEU A 161 -3.75 9.09 -0.74
C LEU A 161 -2.51 8.83 -1.61
N ARG A 162 -2.07 7.57 -1.68
CA ARG A 162 -0.86 7.18 -2.41
C ARG A 162 -1.15 6.46 -3.69
N VAL A 163 -2.23 5.70 -3.74
CA VAL A 163 -2.57 4.85 -4.88
C VAL A 163 -4.07 4.92 -5.14
N VAL A 164 -4.45 5.02 -6.41
CA VAL A 164 -5.81 4.81 -6.90
C VAL A 164 -5.80 3.67 -7.91
N ALA A 165 -6.64 2.67 -7.72
CA ALA A 165 -6.92 1.68 -8.75
C ALA A 165 -8.13 2.07 -9.58
N LEU A 166 -8.02 1.92 -10.91
CA LEU A 166 -9.10 2.18 -11.85
C LEU A 166 -9.05 1.23 -13.05
N ALA A 167 -10.18 1.12 -13.74
CA ALA A 167 -10.27 0.42 -15.01
C ALA A 167 -9.92 1.37 -16.17
N PRO A 168 -8.86 1.10 -16.97
CA PRO A 168 -8.39 2.02 -18.01
C PRO A 168 -9.34 2.21 -19.20
N GLU A 169 -10.34 1.33 -19.37
CA GLU A 169 -11.36 1.45 -20.41
C GLU A 169 -12.52 2.38 -20.04
N LYS A 170 -12.60 2.87 -18.79
CA LYS A 170 -13.62 3.87 -18.42
C LYS A 170 -13.44 5.17 -19.20
N GLU A 171 -14.56 5.82 -19.47
CA GLU A 171 -14.54 7.18 -19.99
C GLU A 171 -13.78 8.11 -19.03
N GLY A 172 -12.96 9.00 -19.58
CA GLY A 172 -12.12 9.91 -18.79
C GLY A 172 -10.87 9.29 -18.16
N ALA A 173 -10.63 7.98 -18.26
CA ALA A 173 -9.50 7.31 -17.58
C ALA A 173 -8.13 7.93 -17.87
N LEU A 174 -7.83 8.24 -19.14
CA LEU A 174 -6.54 8.85 -19.49
C LEU A 174 -6.35 10.25 -18.89
N GLN A 175 -7.43 11.03 -18.77
CA GLN A 175 -7.39 12.34 -18.14
C GLN A 175 -7.21 12.20 -16.63
N ALA A 176 -7.94 11.29 -16.00
CA ALA A 176 -7.83 10.97 -14.58
C ALA A 176 -6.43 10.48 -14.21
N ILE A 177 -5.82 9.60 -15.02
CA ILE A 177 -4.46 9.11 -14.82
C ILE A 177 -3.48 10.30 -14.79
N ARG A 178 -3.48 11.15 -15.82
CA ARG A 178 -2.58 12.31 -15.90
C ARG A 178 -2.75 13.25 -14.70
N HIS A 179 -4.00 13.51 -14.31
CA HIS A 179 -4.34 14.34 -13.17
C HIS A 179 -3.79 13.77 -11.87
N LEU A 180 -4.06 12.50 -11.57
CA LEU A 180 -3.58 11.82 -10.36
C LEU A 180 -2.04 11.83 -10.29
N LYS A 181 -1.36 11.61 -11.43
CA LYS A 181 0.10 11.69 -11.50
C LYS A 181 0.64 13.07 -11.19
N GLN A 182 -0.01 14.15 -11.63
CA GLN A 182 0.35 15.52 -11.27
C GLN A 182 0.21 15.79 -9.76
N GLN A 183 -0.70 15.07 -9.10
CA GLN A 183 -0.89 15.13 -7.64
C GLN A 183 0.02 14.17 -6.86
N ASN A 184 1.01 13.55 -7.50
CA ASN A 184 1.88 12.51 -6.93
C ASN A 184 1.13 11.28 -6.38
N VAL A 185 -0.03 10.98 -6.96
CA VAL A 185 -0.80 9.75 -6.67
C VAL A 185 -0.48 8.72 -7.74
N ARG A 186 -0.09 7.52 -7.32
CA ARG A 186 0.15 6.40 -8.25
C ARG A 186 -1.16 5.84 -8.77
N VAL A 187 -1.16 5.38 -10.01
CA VAL A 187 -2.35 4.79 -10.63
C VAL A 187 -2.08 3.34 -11.00
N MET A 188 -2.90 2.44 -10.48
CA MET A 188 -2.82 1.01 -10.77
C MET A 188 -4.04 0.58 -11.60
N LEU A 189 -3.83 -0.28 -12.60
CA LEU A 189 -4.88 -0.74 -13.49
C LEU A 189 -5.41 -2.09 -13.01
N GLY A 190 -6.71 -2.21 -12.79
CA GLY A 190 -7.32 -3.42 -12.23
C GLY A 190 -8.83 -3.45 -12.41
N HIS A 191 -9.44 -4.61 -12.16
CA HIS A 191 -10.89 -4.83 -12.30
C HIS A 191 -11.42 -4.31 -13.64
N SER A 192 -10.75 -4.75 -14.70
CA SER A 192 -10.81 -4.16 -16.03
C SER A 192 -10.92 -5.25 -17.09
N ALA A 193 -11.77 -5.01 -18.08
CA ALA A 193 -11.85 -5.78 -19.31
C ALA A 193 -11.12 -5.13 -20.49
N ALA A 194 -10.19 -4.20 -20.21
CA ALA A 194 -9.49 -3.43 -21.22
C ALA A 194 -8.74 -4.30 -22.21
N THR A 195 -8.78 -3.87 -23.46
CA THR A 195 -7.91 -4.40 -24.51
C THR A 195 -6.46 -4.01 -24.25
N TRP A 196 -5.52 -4.73 -24.88
CA TRP A 196 -4.11 -4.38 -24.86
C TRP A 196 -3.85 -2.91 -25.26
N GLN A 197 -4.58 -2.39 -26.26
CA GLN A 197 -4.41 -1.02 -26.73
C GLN A 197 -4.82 0.02 -25.67
N GLN A 198 -5.93 -0.22 -24.95
CA GLN A 198 -6.39 0.65 -23.86
C GLN A 198 -5.40 0.62 -22.69
N THR A 199 -4.93 -0.56 -22.29
CA THR A 199 -3.92 -0.72 -21.24
C THR A 199 -2.62 0.00 -21.59
N ARG A 200 -2.16 -0.13 -22.85
CA ARG A 200 -1.01 0.61 -23.36
C ARG A 200 -1.20 2.12 -23.33
N ALA A 201 -2.35 2.62 -23.77
CA ALA A 201 -2.65 4.05 -23.70
C ALA A 201 -2.67 4.57 -22.26
N ALA A 202 -3.12 3.77 -21.29
CA ALA A 202 -3.09 4.12 -19.88
C ALA A 202 -1.67 4.20 -19.31
N PHE A 203 -0.77 3.27 -19.69
CA PHE A 203 0.65 3.38 -19.35
C PHE A 203 1.30 4.61 -19.98
N ASP A 204 1.02 4.88 -21.26
CA ASP A 204 1.52 6.08 -21.96
C ASP A 204 0.98 7.38 -21.31
N ALA A 205 -0.20 7.33 -20.68
CA ALA A 205 -0.77 8.43 -19.90
C ALA A 205 -0.17 8.56 -18.48
N GLY A 206 0.59 7.57 -18.00
CA GLY A 206 1.34 7.62 -16.75
C GLY A 206 0.92 6.62 -15.67
N ALA A 207 0.09 5.61 -15.99
CA ALA A 207 -0.22 4.55 -15.03
C ALA A 207 1.07 3.82 -14.57
N ASP A 208 1.10 3.39 -13.31
CA ASP A 208 2.30 2.87 -12.63
C ASP A 208 2.39 1.34 -12.64
N GLY A 209 1.27 0.64 -12.87
CA GLY A 209 1.28 -0.82 -12.83
C GLY A 209 -0.10 -1.45 -12.87
N LEU A 210 -0.13 -2.73 -12.52
CA LEU A 210 -1.31 -3.58 -12.48
C LEU A 210 -1.66 -3.95 -11.03
N VAL A 211 -2.94 -3.92 -10.68
CA VAL A 211 -3.45 -4.50 -9.43
C VAL A 211 -3.43 -6.02 -9.55
N HIS A 212 -2.97 -6.75 -8.52
CA HIS A 212 -3.00 -8.23 -8.39
C HIS A 212 -3.03 -8.98 -9.74
N CYS A 213 -1.92 -8.88 -10.48
CA CYS A 213 -1.82 -9.34 -11.87
C CYS A 213 -2.49 -10.71 -12.08
N TYR A 214 -3.27 -10.82 -13.16
CA TYR A 214 -4.18 -11.92 -13.52
C TYR A 214 -5.57 -11.88 -12.87
N ASN A 215 -5.74 -11.34 -11.66
CA ASN A 215 -7.04 -11.32 -10.99
C ASN A 215 -7.89 -10.11 -11.43
N GLY A 216 -9.17 -10.33 -11.76
CA GLY A 216 -10.05 -9.25 -12.21
C GLY A 216 -9.61 -8.61 -13.53
N MET A 217 -8.98 -9.37 -14.41
CA MET A 217 -8.46 -8.91 -15.71
C MET A 217 -8.90 -9.87 -16.83
N THR A 218 -9.01 -9.34 -18.05
CA THR A 218 -9.12 -10.19 -19.25
C THR A 218 -7.75 -10.85 -19.49
N GLY A 219 -7.75 -12.18 -19.60
CA GLY A 219 -6.56 -12.99 -19.92
C GLY A 219 -6.23 -13.02 -21.40
#